data_AF-A0A354X2X9-F1
#
_entry.id   AF-A0A354X2X9-F1
#
_cell.length_a   1.000
_cell.length_b   1.000
_cell.length_c   1.000
_cell.angle_alpha   90.00
_cell.angle_beta   90.00
_cell.angle_gamma   90.00
#
_symmetry.space_group_name_H-M   'P 1'
#
loop_
_entity.id
_entity.type
_entity.pdbx_description
1 polymer ?
#
loop_
_entity_poly.entity_id
_entity_poly.type
_entity_poly.pdbx_seq_one_letter_code
_entity_poly.pdbx_strand_id
1 'polypeptide(L)'
;NYFKYNFLKTTGMEFQEDLLENDFERLSRNLLNDQGNTFMYRDFQSRNVMLVDGVPYFIDFQGGRKGPVYYDVASFLWQAKANFPPELRDELIQTYIGSLKKYREVDESKFITELRQFVLFRTLQVLGAYGFRGYFEKKPHFIQSIPFALNNLRELLKDGFDEYPYLMQVLQEMTGLKQFSDTQTRVLEVRVVSFAFKKGIPNDPSGNGGGYVFDCRAINNPGKFERFNNVTGLDEPVIRFLEEDGEILAYLDSVYKLTDNHVKRYIDRNFTHLMIAFGCTGGQHRSVYAAQKVAEHISKKFGVKVTLIHREQNLEQLFKSRL
;
A
#
# COMPACT_ATOMS: atom_id res chain seq x y z
N ASN A 1 23.30 14.72 -10.26
CA ASN A 1 23.99 15.23 -9.04
C ASN A 1 23.11 15.59 -7.84
N TYR A 2 21.98 16.29 -7.96
CA TYR A 2 21.17 16.67 -6.79
C TYR A 2 20.69 15.48 -5.91
N PHE A 3 20.21 14.40 -6.52
CA PHE A 3 19.88 13.14 -5.83
C PHE A 3 21.09 12.52 -5.09
N LYS A 4 22.22 12.40 -5.80
CA LYS A 4 23.46 11.79 -5.31
C LYS A 4 23.89 12.40 -3.98
N TYR A 5 24.01 13.73 -3.92
CA TYR A 5 24.54 14.42 -2.73
C TYR A 5 23.50 14.63 -1.64
N ASN A 6 22.26 14.93 -2.00
CA ASN A 6 21.26 15.32 -0.99
C ASN A 6 20.42 14.17 -0.45
N PHE A 7 20.48 13.00 -1.06
CA PHE A 7 19.72 11.82 -0.62
C PHE A 7 20.58 10.57 -0.56
N LEU A 8 21.21 10.17 -1.67
CA LEU A 8 21.93 8.89 -1.71
C LEU A 8 23.10 8.86 -0.71
N LYS A 9 23.98 9.88 -0.71
CA LYS A 9 25.09 9.94 0.26
C LYS A 9 24.64 10.00 1.71
N THR A 10 23.46 10.57 2.01
CA THR A 10 22.95 10.63 3.39
C THR A 10 22.50 9.28 3.90
N THR A 11 22.35 8.26 3.04
CA THR A 11 22.03 6.90 3.46
C THR A 11 23.20 6.15 4.09
N GLY A 12 24.43 6.64 3.92
CA GLY A 12 25.65 5.95 4.34
C GLY A 12 26.09 4.80 3.44
N MET A 13 25.40 4.59 2.30
CA MET A 13 25.78 3.59 1.31
C MET A 13 27.08 3.96 0.60
N GLU A 14 27.97 2.98 0.46
CA GLU A 14 29.15 3.09 -0.40
C GLU A 14 28.77 2.74 -1.85
N PHE A 15 29.24 3.55 -2.80
CA PHE A 15 29.04 3.32 -4.24
C PHE A 15 30.19 3.97 -5.03
N GLN A 16 30.44 3.47 -6.23
CA GLN A 16 31.43 3.95 -7.19
C GLN A 16 30.87 5.17 -7.93
N GLU A 17 31.39 6.36 -7.60
CA GLU A 17 30.85 7.63 -8.13
C GLU A 17 31.01 7.75 -9.65
N ASP A 18 32.10 7.22 -10.21
CA ASP A 18 32.41 7.24 -11.63
C ASP A 18 31.41 6.38 -12.43
N LEU A 19 31.12 5.16 -11.98
CA LEU A 19 30.12 4.30 -12.63
C LEU A 19 28.72 4.91 -12.53
N LEU A 20 28.38 5.52 -11.40
CA LEU A 20 27.08 6.18 -11.23
C LEU A 20 26.94 7.42 -12.12
N GLU A 21 28.01 8.20 -12.27
CA GLU A 21 28.01 9.37 -13.16
C GLU A 21 27.88 8.95 -14.62
N ASN A 22 28.56 7.88 -15.05
CA ASN A 22 28.41 7.32 -16.40
C ASN A 22 26.95 6.99 -16.73
N ASP A 23 26.21 6.38 -15.80
CA ASP A 23 24.80 6.06 -15.97
C ASP A 23 23.90 7.31 -15.92
N PHE A 24 24.22 8.32 -15.09
CA PHE A 24 23.52 9.60 -15.13
C PHE A 24 23.73 10.34 -16.46
N GLU A 25 24.93 10.28 -17.05
CA GLU A 25 25.19 10.85 -18.37
C GLU A 25 24.43 10.12 -19.48
N ARG A 26 24.31 8.78 -19.38
CA ARG A 26 23.45 7.99 -20.29
C ARG A 26 21.98 8.37 -20.15
N LEU A 27 21.48 8.48 -18.91
CA LEU A 27 20.10 8.92 -18.66
C LEU A 27 19.85 10.32 -19.22
N SER A 28 20.79 11.25 -19.00
CA SER A 28 20.73 12.60 -19.56
C SER A 28 20.64 12.58 -21.10
N ARG A 29 21.50 11.81 -21.76
CA ARG A 29 21.46 11.67 -23.23
C ARG A 29 20.15 11.09 -23.73
N ASN A 30 19.64 10.03 -23.09
CA ASN A 30 18.37 9.42 -23.49
C ASN A 30 17.19 10.39 -23.34
N LEU A 31 17.13 11.13 -22.22
CA LEU A 31 16.08 12.14 -22.00
C LEU A 31 16.14 13.32 -23.00
N LEU A 32 17.34 13.65 -23.50
CA LEU A 32 17.56 14.73 -24.47
C LEU A 32 17.34 14.30 -25.93
N ASN A 33 17.10 13.02 -26.21
CA ASN A 33 16.74 12.56 -27.55
C ASN A 33 15.38 13.12 -28.01
N ASP A 34 14.47 13.42 -27.07
CA ASP A 34 13.22 14.13 -27.39
C ASP A 34 13.49 15.63 -27.56
N GLN A 35 13.53 16.07 -28.82
CA GLN A 35 13.66 17.48 -29.22
C GLN A 35 12.31 18.22 -29.23
N GLY A 36 11.33 17.74 -28.45
CA GLY A 36 10.00 18.30 -28.35
C GLY A 36 10.01 19.79 -28.00
N ASN A 37 9.32 20.58 -28.82
CA ASN A 37 9.12 22.03 -28.61
C ASN A 37 7.79 22.34 -27.90
N THR A 38 7.21 21.37 -27.20
CA THR A 38 5.94 21.53 -26.50
C THR A 38 6.09 22.36 -25.23
N PHE A 39 5.01 23.01 -24.80
CA PHE A 39 5.00 23.69 -23.50
C PHE A 39 5.04 22.64 -22.39
N MET A 40 6.07 22.73 -21.55
CA MET A 40 6.28 21.92 -20.36
C MET A 40 6.13 22.81 -19.13
N TYR A 41 5.13 22.52 -18.31
CA TYR A 41 4.76 23.19 -17.09
C TYR A 41 5.84 23.09 -16.00
N ARG A 42 6.60 21.98 -15.98
CA ARG A 42 7.76 21.70 -15.12
C ARG A 42 7.45 21.45 -13.64
N ASP A 43 6.65 22.27 -12.97
CA ASP A 43 6.20 21.96 -11.59
C ASP A 43 4.72 21.59 -11.60
N PHE A 44 4.36 20.64 -12.47
CA PHE A 44 2.97 20.24 -12.60
C PHE A 44 2.59 19.28 -11.48
N GLN A 45 1.83 19.79 -10.51
CA GLN A 45 1.26 19.03 -9.41
C GLN A 45 -0.26 19.20 -9.38
N SER A 46 -0.95 18.31 -8.69
CA SER A 46 -2.41 18.33 -8.56
C SER A 46 -2.91 19.63 -7.91
N ARG A 47 -2.14 20.17 -6.96
CA ARG A 47 -2.39 21.47 -6.31
C ARG A 47 -2.30 22.68 -7.23
N ASN A 48 -1.74 22.52 -8.43
CA ASN A 48 -1.69 23.58 -9.45
C ASN A 48 -2.97 23.62 -10.30
N VAL A 49 -3.90 22.69 -10.09
CA VAL A 49 -5.18 22.61 -10.80
C VAL A 49 -6.30 23.04 -9.84
N MET A 50 -6.93 24.17 -10.14
CA MET A 50 -8.06 24.71 -9.39
C MET A 50 -9.34 24.49 -10.18
N LEU A 51 -10.41 24.03 -9.52
CA LEU A 51 -11.72 23.89 -10.14
C LEU A 51 -12.58 25.10 -9.79
N VAL A 52 -13.06 25.81 -10.80
CA VAL A 52 -14.05 26.90 -10.67
C VAL A 52 -15.26 26.49 -11.49
N ASP A 53 -16.40 26.27 -10.83
CA ASP A 53 -17.64 25.80 -11.46
C ASP A 53 -17.46 24.54 -12.33
N GLY A 54 -16.60 23.62 -11.87
CA GLY A 54 -16.28 22.38 -12.59
C GLY A 54 -15.27 22.54 -13.73
N VAL A 55 -14.80 23.76 -14.00
CA VAL A 55 -13.81 24.06 -15.04
C VAL A 55 -12.40 24.12 -14.43
N PRO A 56 -11.41 23.41 -15.01
CA PRO A 56 -10.03 23.45 -14.52
C PRO A 56 -9.29 24.73 -14.94
N TYR A 57 -8.66 25.38 -13.97
CA TYR A 57 -7.73 26.48 -14.12
C TYR A 57 -6.35 26.06 -13.61
N PHE A 58 -5.31 26.43 -14.34
CA PHE A 58 -3.94 26.08 -14.01
C PHE A 58 -3.18 27.29 -13.46
N ILE A 59 -2.48 27.12 -12.33
CA ILE A 59 -1.74 28.18 -11.64
C ILE A 59 -0.29 27.78 -11.34
N ASP A 60 0.58 28.78 -11.12
CA ASP A 60 1.99 28.54 -10.78
C ASP A 60 2.77 27.89 -11.95
N PHE A 61 2.49 28.36 -13.18
CA PHE A 61 3.16 27.96 -14.44
C PHE A 61 4.33 28.87 -14.86
N GLN A 62 4.76 29.81 -14.01
CA GLN A 62 5.84 30.76 -14.35
C GLN A 62 7.21 30.08 -14.56
N GLY A 63 7.37 28.83 -14.11
CA GLY A 63 8.54 28.00 -14.39
C GLY A 63 8.50 27.24 -15.72
N GLY A 64 7.41 27.39 -16.48
CA GLY A 64 7.15 26.70 -17.72
C GLY A 64 8.14 27.06 -18.84
N ARG A 65 8.43 26.10 -19.70
CA ARG A 65 9.42 26.22 -20.78
C ARG A 65 9.15 25.21 -21.89
N LYS A 66 9.90 25.30 -22.98
CA LYS A 66 9.86 24.25 -24.01
C LYS A 66 10.47 22.96 -23.47
N GLY A 67 9.84 21.83 -23.77
CA GLY A 67 10.31 20.52 -23.36
C GLY A 67 9.44 19.38 -23.87
N PRO A 68 9.76 18.15 -23.46
CA PRO A 68 9.09 16.94 -23.91
C PRO A 68 7.73 16.76 -23.24
N VAL A 69 6.82 16.09 -23.94
CA VAL A 69 5.43 15.86 -23.48
C VAL A 69 5.33 14.94 -22.26
N TYR A 70 6.35 14.11 -22.02
CA TYR A 70 6.36 13.11 -20.95
C TYR A 70 6.56 13.72 -19.57
N TYR A 71 7.26 14.84 -19.49
CA TYR A 71 7.73 15.39 -18.20
C TYR A 71 6.56 15.77 -17.28
N ASP A 72 5.56 16.48 -17.81
CA ASP A 72 4.42 16.92 -17.01
C ASP A 72 3.53 15.74 -16.63
N VAL A 73 3.38 14.73 -17.48
CA VAL A 73 2.67 13.48 -17.16
C VAL A 73 3.36 12.78 -15.99
N ALA A 74 4.69 12.60 -16.06
CA ALA A 74 5.46 12.01 -14.97
C ALA A 74 5.36 12.83 -13.68
N SER A 75 5.47 14.16 -13.77
CA SER A 75 5.38 15.07 -12.63
C SER A 75 4.00 15.01 -11.96
N PHE A 76 2.92 14.90 -12.75
CA PHE A 76 1.56 14.89 -12.25
C PHE A 76 1.17 13.53 -11.68
N LEU A 77 1.47 12.42 -12.36
CA LEU A 77 0.96 11.10 -11.96
C LEU A 77 1.77 10.43 -10.84
N TRP A 78 3.07 10.72 -10.73
CA TRP A 78 3.96 10.17 -9.70
C TRP A 78 4.22 11.13 -8.54
N GLN A 79 3.26 12.01 -8.24
CA GLN A 79 3.27 12.81 -7.01
C GLN A 79 3.26 11.89 -5.79
N ALA A 80 4.35 11.88 -5.03
CA ALA A 80 4.53 10.98 -3.88
C ALA A 80 3.36 11.07 -2.88
N LYS A 81 2.92 12.28 -2.53
CA LYS A 81 1.80 12.46 -1.58
C LYS A 81 0.42 12.17 -2.15
N ALA A 82 0.21 12.38 -3.45
CA ALA A 82 -1.10 12.11 -4.06
C ALA A 82 -1.36 10.60 -4.14
N ASN A 83 -0.29 9.80 -4.28
CA ASN A 83 -0.31 8.34 -4.22
C ASN A 83 -1.45 7.72 -5.06
N PHE A 84 -1.60 8.20 -6.30
CA PHE A 84 -2.63 7.71 -7.19
C PHE A 84 -2.51 6.20 -7.40
N PRO A 85 -3.62 5.45 -7.34
CA PRO A 85 -3.62 4.02 -7.56
C PRO A 85 -3.22 3.70 -9.02
N PRO A 86 -2.61 2.52 -9.29
CA PRO A 86 -2.15 2.15 -10.63
C PRO A 86 -3.23 2.26 -11.69
N GLU A 87 -4.46 1.84 -11.38
CA GLU A 87 -5.59 1.86 -12.32
C GLU A 87 -5.92 3.28 -12.78
N LEU A 88 -5.86 4.25 -11.84
CA LEU A 88 -6.08 5.66 -12.16
C LEU A 88 -4.91 6.25 -12.96
N ARG A 89 -3.67 5.82 -12.68
CA ARG A 89 -2.52 6.27 -13.47
C ARG A 89 -2.65 5.81 -14.92
N ASP A 90 -3.02 4.55 -15.13
CA ASP A 90 -3.20 3.98 -16.45
C ASP A 90 -4.33 4.68 -17.22
N GLU A 91 -5.48 4.91 -16.57
CA GLU A 91 -6.59 5.66 -17.14
C GLU A 91 -6.18 7.07 -17.59
N LEU A 92 -5.44 7.79 -16.74
CA LEU A 92 -4.99 9.15 -17.03
C LEU A 92 -3.91 9.19 -18.12
N ILE A 93 -3.02 8.19 -18.19
CA ILE A 93 -2.04 8.07 -19.28
C ILE A 93 -2.77 7.85 -20.60
N GLN A 94 -3.74 6.94 -20.65
CA GLN A 94 -4.52 6.67 -21.86
C GLN A 94 -5.32 7.89 -22.30
N THR A 95 -5.91 8.61 -21.35
CA THR A 95 -6.61 9.89 -21.60
C THR A 95 -5.67 10.94 -22.19
N TYR A 96 -4.44 11.04 -21.67
CA TYR A 96 -3.43 11.95 -22.18
C TYR A 96 -2.99 11.57 -23.60
N ILE A 97 -2.68 10.29 -23.85
CA ILE A 97 -2.30 9.77 -25.17
C ILE A 97 -3.42 10.06 -26.19
N GLY A 98 -4.67 9.76 -25.86
CA GLY A 98 -5.82 10.02 -26.72
C GLY A 98 -5.99 11.51 -27.05
N SER A 99 -5.68 12.39 -26.10
CA SER A 99 -5.66 13.83 -26.32
C SER A 99 -4.49 14.29 -27.19
N LEU A 100 -3.29 13.73 -26.95
CA LEU A 100 -2.07 14.05 -27.69
C LEU A 100 -2.14 13.62 -29.16
N LYS A 101 -2.81 12.49 -29.45
CA LYS A 101 -3.04 11.99 -30.82
C LYS A 101 -3.77 12.98 -31.73
N LYS A 102 -4.48 13.96 -31.17
CA LYS A 102 -5.14 15.04 -31.93
C LYS A 102 -4.13 16.05 -32.51
N TYR A 103 -2.90 16.07 -32.00
CA TYR A 103 -1.88 17.05 -32.36
C TYR A 103 -0.66 16.43 -33.04
N ARG A 104 -0.39 15.14 -32.82
CA ARG A 104 0.73 14.41 -33.43
C ARG A 104 0.46 12.91 -33.46
N GLU A 105 1.16 12.20 -34.34
CA GLU A 105 1.19 10.73 -34.26
C GLU A 105 1.87 10.28 -32.96
N VAL A 106 1.32 9.23 -32.35
CA VAL A 106 1.82 8.66 -31.09
C VAL A 106 1.84 7.15 -31.21
N ASP A 107 3.03 6.57 -31.17
CA ASP A 107 3.23 5.16 -30.85
C ASP A 107 3.08 5.00 -29.33
N GLU A 108 2.03 4.30 -28.90
CA GLU A 108 1.71 4.14 -27.48
C GLU A 108 2.78 3.35 -26.74
N SER A 109 3.24 2.25 -27.31
CA SER A 109 4.27 1.40 -26.70
C SER A 109 5.55 2.19 -26.49
N LYS A 110 5.97 2.95 -27.51
CA LYS A 110 7.11 3.85 -27.38
C LYS A 110 6.85 4.95 -26.35
N PHE A 111 5.65 5.53 -26.32
CA PHE A 111 5.30 6.57 -25.36
C PHE A 111 5.44 6.08 -23.91
N ILE A 112 4.96 4.86 -23.62
CA ILE A 112 5.09 4.27 -22.28
C ILE A 112 6.56 4.03 -21.92
N THR A 113 7.35 3.48 -22.84
CA THR A 113 8.79 3.27 -22.62
C THR A 113 9.52 4.57 -22.32
N GLU A 114 9.28 5.63 -23.12
CA GLU A 114 9.88 6.95 -22.89
C GLU A 114 9.37 7.56 -21.58
N LEU A 115 8.07 7.47 -21.28
CA LEU A 115 7.50 7.99 -20.04
C LEU A 115 8.20 7.41 -18.80
N ARG A 116 8.52 6.10 -18.80
CA ARG A 116 9.25 5.45 -17.69
C ARG A 116 10.60 6.13 -17.42
N GLN A 117 11.32 6.58 -18.44
CA GLN A 117 12.58 7.34 -18.29
C GLN A 117 12.36 8.65 -17.52
N PHE A 118 11.29 9.38 -17.86
CA PHE A 118 10.93 10.61 -17.17
C PHE A 118 10.43 10.35 -15.74
N VAL A 119 9.73 9.25 -15.49
CA VAL A 119 9.32 8.84 -14.14
C VAL A 119 10.54 8.54 -13.27
N LEU A 120 11.55 7.82 -13.79
CA LEU A 120 12.82 7.59 -13.09
C LEU A 120 13.48 8.91 -12.74
N PHE A 121 13.70 9.76 -13.74
CA PHE A 121 14.32 11.07 -13.56
C PHE A 121 13.60 11.93 -12.52
N ARG A 122 12.27 12.04 -12.60
CA ARG A 122 11.45 12.81 -11.65
C ARG A 122 11.53 12.24 -10.25
N THR A 123 11.49 10.92 -10.11
CA THR A 123 11.57 10.24 -8.81
C THR A 123 12.91 10.54 -8.13
N LEU A 124 14.02 10.49 -8.87
CA LEU A 124 15.34 10.88 -8.36
C LEU A 124 15.39 12.37 -7.96
N GLN A 125 14.80 13.26 -8.75
CA GLN A 125 14.70 14.69 -8.39
C GLN A 125 13.90 14.90 -7.10
N VAL A 126 12.78 14.19 -6.93
CA VAL A 126 11.93 14.25 -5.74
C VAL A 126 12.68 13.75 -4.51
N LEU A 127 13.35 12.60 -4.60
CA LEU A 127 14.17 12.06 -3.51
C LEU A 127 15.29 13.03 -3.13
N GLY A 128 15.99 13.61 -4.10
CA GLY A 128 16.99 14.66 -3.86
C GLY A 128 16.41 15.88 -3.13
N ALA A 129 15.21 16.32 -3.50
CA ALA A 129 14.55 17.46 -2.87
C ALA A 129 14.09 17.15 -1.44
N TYR A 130 13.56 15.94 -1.22
CA TYR A 130 13.14 15.49 0.09
C TYR A 130 14.32 15.28 1.02
N GLY A 131 15.43 14.73 0.52
CA GLY A 131 16.67 14.62 1.27
C GLY A 131 17.25 15.97 1.65
N PHE A 132 17.33 16.92 0.69
CA PHE A 132 17.80 18.28 0.97
C PHE A 132 16.95 18.98 2.03
N ARG A 133 15.64 19.09 1.79
CA ARG A 133 14.74 19.82 2.69
C ARG A 133 14.50 19.08 4.01
N GLY A 134 14.48 17.76 3.97
CA GLY A 134 14.28 16.91 5.14
C GLY A 134 15.50 16.87 6.05
N TYR A 135 16.64 16.41 5.53
CA TYR A 135 17.85 16.18 6.33
C TYR A 135 18.64 17.45 6.60
N PHE A 136 18.81 18.34 5.60
CA PHE A 136 19.64 19.54 5.75
C PHE A 136 18.84 20.72 6.30
N GLU A 137 17.65 21.01 5.77
CA GLU A 137 16.80 22.09 6.29
C GLU A 137 15.93 21.67 7.49
N LYS A 138 16.01 20.41 7.92
CA LYS A 138 15.29 19.85 9.08
C LYS A 138 13.77 20.02 9.03
N LYS A 139 13.16 19.94 7.83
CA LYS A 139 11.70 20.07 7.65
C LYS A 139 11.01 18.68 7.73
N PRO A 140 10.29 18.35 8.82
CA PRO A 140 9.85 16.96 9.07
C PRO A 140 8.87 16.41 8.03
N HIS A 141 8.01 17.25 7.46
CA HIS A 141 7.02 16.83 6.46
C HIS A 141 7.65 16.33 5.14
N PHE A 142 8.90 16.70 4.84
CA PHE A 142 9.65 16.13 3.71
C PHE A 142 10.15 14.72 4.04
N ILE A 143 10.63 14.49 5.26
CA ILE A 143 11.05 13.16 5.73
C ILE A 143 9.87 12.18 5.67
N GLN A 144 8.69 12.62 6.12
CA GLN A 144 7.44 11.83 6.04
C GLN A 144 7.00 11.51 4.60
N SER A 145 7.54 12.21 3.60
CA SER A 145 7.20 11.98 2.18
C SER A 145 8.16 11.02 1.47
N ILE A 146 9.34 10.77 2.06
CA ILE A 146 10.34 9.81 1.55
C ILE A 146 9.76 8.40 1.34
N PRO A 147 8.96 7.83 2.27
CA PRO A 147 8.38 6.50 2.09
C PRO A 147 7.59 6.34 0.78
N PHE A 148 6.75 7.32 0.45
CA PHE A 148 5.95 7.28 -0.76
C PHE A 148 6.80 7.37 -2.03
N ALA A 149 7.83 8.23 -2.03
CA ALA A 149 8.76 8.33 -3.15
C ALA A 149 9.58 7.05 -3.34
N LEU A 150 10.00 6.40 -2.25
CA LEU A 150 10.68 5.10 -2.31
C LEU A 150 9.77 3.98 -2.81
N ASN A 151 8.48 3.98 -2.45
CA ASN A 151 7.52 3.01 -3.00
C ASN A 151 7.29 3.20 -4.50
N ASN A 152 7.12 4.44 -4.96
CA ASN A 152 7.07 4.73 -6.40
C ASN A 152 8.34 4.23 -7.11
N LEU A 153 9.51 4.42 -6.49
CA LEU A 153 10.76 3.93 -7.05
C LEU A 153 10.80 2.38 -7.08
N ARG A 154 10.43 1.70 -6.00
CA ARG A 154 10.39 0.23 -5.94
C ARG A 154 9.50 -0.36 -7.02
N GLU A 155 8.31 0.20 -7.22
CA GLU A 155 7.41 -0.22 -8.29
C GLU A 155 8.05 -0.04 -9.66
N LEU A 156 8.69 1.11 -9.91
CA LEU A 156 9.36 1.38 -11.17
C LEU A 156 10.54 0.43 -11.44
N LEU A 157 11.26 0.01 -10.39
CA LEU A 157 12.42 -0.87 -10.45
C LEU A 157 12.06 -2.34 -10.75
N LYS A 158 10.80 -2.75 -10.63
CA LYS A 158 10.36 -4.14 -10.93
C LYS A 158 10.70 -4.55 -12.37
N ASP A 159 10.47 -3.64 -13.31
CA ASP A 159 10.73 -3.86 -14.73
C ASP A 159 12.16 -3.47 -15.15
N GLY A 160 12.89 -2.75 -14.29
CA GLY A 160 14.28 -2.33 -14.52
C GLY A 160 14.50 -1.36 -15.68
N PHE A 161 15.78 -1.00 -15.88
CA PHE A 161 16.28 -0.21 -17.01
C PHE A 161 17.65 -0.75 -17.40
N ASP A 162 17.73 -1.44 -18.53
CA ASP A 162 18.94 -2.13 -18.98
C ASP A 162 20.05 -1.14 -19.39
N GLU A 163 19.69 0.10 -19.73
CA GLU A 163 20.62 1.14 -20.16
C GLU A 163 21.49 1.69 -19.02
N TYR A 164 21.05 1.49 -17.76
CA TYR A 164 21.67 2.06 -16.55
C TYR A 164 21.95 0.98 -15.48
N PRO A 165 22.76 -0.05 -15.80
CA PRO A 165 22.92 -1.22 -14.93
C PRO A 165 23.45 -0.86 -13.54
N TYR A 166 24.38 0.10 -13.43
CA TYR A 166 24.95 0.49 -12.15
C TYR A 166 23.99 1.36 -11.34
N LEU A 167 23.29 2.28 -11.99
CA LEU A 167 22.21 3.03 -11.35
C LEU A 167 21.12 2.09 -10.82
N MET A 168 20.72 1.08 -11.59
CA MET A 168 19.71 0.10 -11.15
C MET A 168 20.18 -0.67 -9.91
N GLN A 169 21.43 -1.14 -9.91
CA GLN A 169 22.03 -1.79 -8.75
C GLN A 169 21.97 -0.88 -7.51
N VAL A 170 22.46 0.37 -7.62
CA VAL A 170 22.47 1.34 -6.52
C VAL A 170 21.06 1.62 -6.00
N LEU A 171 20.08 1.79 -6.88
CA LEU A 171 18.70 2.08 -6.47
C LEU A 171 18.01 0.87 -5.82
N GLN A 172 18.28 -0.35 -6.30
CA GLN A 172 17.78 -1.59 -5.68
C GLN A 172 18.37 -1.79 -4.28
N GLU A 173 19.69 -1.64 -4.14
CA GLU A 173 20.35 -1.69 -2.83
C GLU A 173 19.81 -0.60 -1.89
N MET A 174 19.68 0.64 -2.39
CA MET A 174 19.21 1.78 -1.60
C MET A 174 17.79 1.55 -1.09
N THR A 175 16.88 1.10 -1.95
CA THR A 175 15.50 0.83 -1.56
C THR A 175 15.35 -0.38 -0.63
N GLY A 176 16.37 -1.26 -0.57
CA GLY A 176 16.44 -2.41 0.33
C GLY A 176 17.02 -2.13 1.72
N LEU A 177 17.56 -0.94 1.99
CA LEU A 177 18.16 -0.61 3.28
C LEU A 177 17.14 -0.75 4.44
N LYS A 178 17.61 -1.28 5.58
CA LYS A 178 16.77 -1.47 6.79
C LYS A 178 16.11 -0.19 7.29
N GLN A 179 16.79 0.96 7.19
CA GLN A 179 16.18 2.26 7.56
C GLN A 179 14.97 2.63 6.70
N PHE A 180 14.82 1.98 5.56
CA PHE A 180 13.67 2.12 4.66
C PHE A 180 12.78 0.86 4.63
N SER A 181 13.05 -0.19 5.41
CA SER A 181 12.17 -1.38 5.42
C SER A 181 10.79 -1.04 5.99
N ASP A 182 10.73 -0.13 6.95
CA ASP A 182 9.48 0.39 7.53
C ASP A 182 8.64 1.25 6.58
N THR A 183 9.19 1.57 5.39
CA THR A 183 8.53 2.32 4.32
C THR A 183 7.92 1.43 3.24
N GLN A 184 8.19 0.13 3.26
CA GLN A 184 7.42 -0.82 2.45
C GLN A 184 5.96 -0.69 2.85
N THR A 185 5.05 -0.70 1.88
CA THR A 185 3.60 -0.62 2.06
C THR A 185 3.21 -1.39 3.32
N ARG A 186 2.82 -0.65 4.36
CA ARG A 186 2.36 -1.21 5.63
C ARG A 186 0.98 -1.83 5.37
N VAL A 187 0.98 -3.04 4.84
CA VAL A 187 -0.25 -3.79 4.58
C VAL A 187 -0.88 -4.12 5.93
N LEU A 188 -2.17 -3.84 6.06
CA LEU A 188 -2.94 -4.15 7.25
C LEU A 188 -2.85 -5.66 7.53
N GLU A 189 -2.40 -6.03 8.72
CA GLU A 189 -2.58 -7.37 9.27
C GLU A 189 -3.80 -7.39 10.19
N VAL A 190 -4.74 -8.29 9.92
CA VAL A 190 -5.90 -8.52 10.78
C VAL A 190 -5.66 -9.78 11.61
N ARG A 191 -5.63 -9.65 12.94
CA ARG A 191 -5.56 -10.78 13.85
C ARG A 191 -6.95 -11.14 14.34
N VAL A 192 -7.41 -12.36 14.07
CA VAL A 192 -8.69 -12.86 14.55
C VAL A 192 -8.44 -13.91 15.62
N VAL A 193 -9.03 -13.78 16.80
CA VAL A 193 -8.73 -14.65 17.95
C VAL A 193 -9.99 -15.21 18.56
N SER A 194 -10.11 -16.54 18.69
CA SER A 194 -11.12 -17.13 19.58
C SER A 194 -10.54 -17.36 20.97
N PHE A 195 -11.34 -17.08 22.00
CA PHE A 195 -10.90 -17.19 23.39
C PHE A 195 -11.99 -17.65 24.37
N ALA A 196 -11.56 -18.12 25.54
CA ALA A 196 -12.43 -18.38 26.69
C ALA A 196 -12.46 -17.17 27.66
N PHE A 197 -13.64 -16.65 27.97
CA PHE A 197 -13.79 -15.60 28.99
C PHE A 197 -13.23 -16.00 30.35
N LYS A 198 -13.30 -17.30 30.70
CA LYS A 198 -12.69 -17.85 31.93
C LYS A 198 -11.17 -17.65 32.02
N LYS A 199 -10.49 -17.52 30.87
CA LYS A 199 -9.04 -17.31 30.77
C LYS A 199 -8.68 -15.85 30.44
N GLY A 200 -9.66 -14.92 30.51
CA GLY A 200 -9.47 -13.50 30.23
C GLY A 200 -9.48 -13.14 28.74
N ILE A 201 -9.68 -11.86 28.45
CA ILE A 201 -9.63 -11.31 27.09
C ILE A 201 -8.17 -11.29 26.61
N PRO A 202 -7.85 -11.71 25.38
CA PRO A 202 -6.49 -11.67 24.84
C PRO A 202 -5.93 -10.23 24.78
N ASN A 203 -4.64 -10.07 25.09
CA ASN A 203 -3.96 -8.77 24.99
C ASN A 203 -3.65 -8.43 23.53
N ASP A 204 -3.74 -7.14 23.17
CA ASP A 204 -3.29 -6.60 21.88
C ASP A 204 -1.82 -6.17 21.98
N PRO A 205 -0.88 -6.88 21.33
CA PRO A 205 0.54 -6.55 21.39
C PRO A 205 0.95 -5.38 20.49
N SER A 206 0.05 -4.86 19.63
CA SER A 206 0.37 -3.86 18.62
C SER A 206 0.35 -2.41 19.13
N GLY A 207 -0.11 -2.18 20.36
CA GLY A 207 -0.07 -0.88 21.04
C GLY A 207 -1.07 0.17 20.54
N ASN A 208 -1.74 -0.07 19.41
CA ASN A 208 -2.78 0.82 18.86
C ASN A 208 -4.20 0.47 19.35
N GLY A 209 -4.35 -0.57 20.18
CA GLY A 209 -5.53 -0.84 21.02
C GLY A 209 -6.86 -1.01 20.26
N GLY A 210 -6.79 -1.27 18.96
CA GLY A 210 -7.92 -1.13 18.06
C GLY A 210 -8.61 -2.46 17.75
N GLY A 211 -9.94 -2.43 17.79
CA GLY A 211 -10.78 -3.49 17.23
C GLY A 211 -11.93 -3.89 18.15
N TYR A 212 -12.34 -5.15 18.09
CA TYR A 212 -13.58 -5.63 18.71
C TYR A 212 -13.36 -6.86 19.56
N VAL A 213 -14.11 -6.93 20.66
CA VAL A 213 -14.31 -8.16 21.43
C VAL A 213 -15.80 -8.49 21.37
N PHE A 214 -16.11 -9.59 20.70
CA PHE A 214 -17.46 -10.06 20.45
C PHE A 214 -17.80 -11.21 21.40
N ASP A 215 -18.89 -11.08 22.15
CA ASP A 215 -19.33 -12.10 23.10
C ASP A 215 -20.33 -13.08 22.44
N CYS A 216 -19.88 -14.32 22.25
CA CYS A 216 -20.67 -15.39 21.66
C CYS A 216 -21.48 -16.20 22.70
N ARG A 217 -21.55 -15.78 23.98
CA ARG A 217 -22.23 -16.57 25.03
C ARG A 217 -23.76 -16.61 24.90
N ALA A 218 -24.35 -15.63 24.22
CA ALA A 218 -25.79 -15.57 23.96
C ALA A 218 -26.27 -16.63 22.95
N ILE A 219 -25.38 -17.07 22.05
CA ILE A 219 -25.65 -18.11 21.06
C ILE A 219 -25.93 -19.46 21.74
N ASN A 220 -26.85 -20.26 21.18
CA ASN A 220 -27.18 -21.59 21.69
C ASN A 220 -25.93 -22.45 21.91
N ASN A 221 -25.86 -23.09 23.08
CA ASN A 221 -24.62 -23.66 23.61
C ASN A 221 -24.48 -25.15 23.28
N PRO A 222 -23.56 -25.56 22.37
CA PRO A 222 -23.30 -26.97 22.10
C PRO A 222 -22.77 -27.71 23.33
N GLY A 223 -22.03 -27.03 24.21
CA GLY A 223 -21.48 -27.64 25.43
C GLY A 223 -22.51 -28.13 26.46
N LYS A 224 -23.82 -28.01 26.19
CA LYS A 224 -24.88 -28.67 26.97
C LYS A 224 -25.07 -30.15 26.60
N PHE A 225 -24.57 -30.59 25.44
CA PHE A 225 -24.76 -31.94 24.94
C PHE A 225 -23.44 -32.72 24.99
N GLU A 226 -23.44 -33.87 25.67
CA GLU A 226 -22.22 -34.68 25.86
C GLU A 226 -21.54 -35.07 24.55
N ARG A 227 -22.32 -35.28 23.49
CA ARG A 227 -21.81 -35.59 22.13
C ARG A 227 -20.88 -34.52 21.55
N PHE A 228 -20.89 -33.30 22.07
CA PHE A 228 -20.04 -32.20 21.60
C PHE A 228 -18.78 -31.97 22.48
N ASN A 229 -18.56 -32.76 23.53
CA ASN A 229 -17.48 -32.54 24.50
C ASN A 229 -16.07 -32.62 23.88
N ASN A 230 -15.87 -33.53 22.91
CA ASN A 230 -14.56 -33.81 22.31
C ASN A 230 -14.37 -33.20 20.92
N VAL A 231 -15.31 -32.37 20.48
CA VAL A 231 -15.28 -31.68 19.18
C VAL A 231 -15.33 -30.17 19.39
N THR A 232 -14.89 -29.42 18.40
CA THR A 232 -14.70 -27.98 18.43
C THR A 232 -15.60 -27.28 17.43
N GLY A 233 -15.58 -25.95 17.41
CA GLY A 233 -16.28 -25.15 16.40
C GLY A 233 -15.79 -25.34 14.97
N LEU A 234 -14.73 -26.13 14.75
CA LEU A 234 -14.22 -26.49 13.41
C LEU A 234 -14.82 -27.81 12.90
N ASP A 235 -15.49 -28.57 13.76
CA ASP A 235 -15.98 -29.90 13.43
C ASP A 235 -17.44 -29.87 12.96
N GLU A 236 -17.72 -30.62 11.89
CA GLU A 236 -19.02 -30.66 11.20
C GLU A 236 -20.24 -30.83 12.14
N PRO A 237 -20.22 -31.70 13.18
CA PRO A 237 -21.36 -31.84 14.08
C PRO A 237 -21.70 -30.56 14.85
N VAL A 238 -20.69 -29.78 15.21
CA VAL A 238 -20.86 -28.50 15.94
C VAL A 238 -21.23 -27.39 14.97
N ILE A 239 -20.63 -27.38 13.77
CA ILE A 239 -20.97 -26.45 12.69
C ILE A 239 -22.47 -26.53 12.39
N ARG A 240 -22.99 -27.73 12.09
CA ARG A 240 -24.42 -27.92 11.80
C ARG A 240 -25.32 -27.45 12.93
N PHE A 241 -25.00 -27.81 14.16
CA PHE A 241 -25.75 -27.37 15.33
C PHE A 241 -25.80 -25.84 15.43
N LEU A 242 -24.67 -25.16 15.18
CA LEU A 242 -24.61 -23.71 15.26
C LEU A 242 -25.34 -23.03 14.09
N GLU A 243 -25.28 -23.60 12.89
CA GLU A 243 -25.90 -23.04 11.68
C GLU A 243 -27.42 -23.27 11.61
N GLU A 244 -27.89 -24.46 11.97
CA GLU A 244 -29.31 -24.84 11.87
C GLU A 244 -30.10 -24.35 13.09
N ASP A 245 -29.59 -24.59 14.29
CA ASP A 245 -30.31 -24.34 15.54
C ASP A 245 -29.67 -23.22 16.38
N GLY A 246 -28.55 -22.64 15.94
CA GLY A 246 -27.70 -21.84 16.79
C GLY A 246 -27.91 -20.32 16.73
N GLU A 247 -28.68 -19.81 15.79
CA GLU A 247 -28.79 -18.36 15.48
C GLU A 247 -27.44 -17.68 15.12
N ILE A 248 -26.36 -18.47 14.94
CA ILE A 248 -25.01 -17.92 14.76
C ILE A 248 -24.87 -17.13 13.46
N LEU A 249 -25.65 -17.51 12.43
CA LEU A 249 -25.58 -16.87 11.12
C LEU A 249 -26.09 -15.43 11.17
N ALA A 250 -27.21 -15.19 11.88
CA ALA A 250 -27.75 -13.84 12.05
C ALA A 250 -26.81 -12.95 12.87
N TYR A 251 -26.18 -13.52 13.90
CA TYR A 251 -25.13 -12.86 14.66
C TYR A 251 -23.93 -12.48 13.78
N LEU A 252 -23.44 -13.43 12.96
CA LEU A 252 -22.30 -13.21 12.07
C LEU A 252 -22.58 -12.15 11.00
N ASP A 253 -23.80 -12.07 10.46
CA ASP A 253 -24.16 -11.02 9.49
C ASP A 253 -23.97 -9.60 10.08
N SER A 254 -24.32 -9.42 11.36
CA SER A 254 -24.11 -8.15 12.06
C SER A 254 -22.63 -7.88 12.32
N VAL A 255 -21.89 -8.92 12.70
CA VAL A 255 -20.43 -8.84 12.92
C VAL A 255 -19.73 -8.46 11.61
N TYR A 256 -20.07 -9.08 10.49
CA TYR A 256 -19.46 -8.79 9.18
C TYR A 256 -19.60 -7.33 8.80
N LYS A 257 -20.79 -6.73 8.99
CA LYS A 257 -21.01 -5.31 8.72
C LYS A 257 -20.08 -4.40 9.53
N LEU A 258 -19.89 -4.69 10.82
CA LEU A 258 -19.00 -3.92 11.68
C LEU A 258 -17.53 -4.12 11.30
N THR A 259 -17.09 -5.36 11.11
CA THR A 259 -15.70 -5.67 10.78
C THR A 259 -15.33 -5.14 9.40
N ASP A 260 -16.22 -5.21 8.41
CA ASP A 260 -15.97 -4.73 7.05
C ASP A 260 -15.73 -3.22 7.02
N ASN A 261 -16.57 -2.46 7.73
CA ASN A 261 -16.42 -1.02 7.84
C ASN A 261 -15.08 -0.66 8.50
N HIS A 262 -14.69 -1.40 9.53
CA HIS A 262 -13.45 -1.14 10.26
C HIS A 262 -12.21 -1.50 9.45
N VAL A 263 -12.19 -2.67 8.81
CA VAL A 263 -11.09 -3.10 7.93
C VAL A 263 -10.90 -2.10 6.79
N LYS A 264 -11.99 -1.70 6.11
CA LYS A 264 -11.91 -0.68 5.06
C LYS A 264 -11.30 0.63 5.56
N ARG A 265 -11.77 1.13 6.71
CA ARG A 265 -11.23 2.36 7.30
C ARG A 265 -9.77 2.24 7.73
N TYR A 266 -9.36 1.05 8.17
CA TYR A 266 -7.97 0.81 8.55
C TYR A 266 -7.05 0.83 7.34
N ILE A 267 -7.48 0.24 6.23
CA ILE A 267 -6.78 0.33 4.94
C ILE A 267 -6.70 1.80 4.50
N ASP A 268 -7.82 2.53 4.47
CA ASP A 268 -7.87 3.95 4.06
C ASP A 268 -6.96 4.87 4.91
N ARG A 269 -6.72 4.50 6.17
CA ARG A 269 -5.92 5.28 7.14
C ARG A 269 -4.48 4.77 7.26
N ASN A 270 -4.09 3.74 6.51
CA ASN A 270 -2.78 3.09 6.58
C ASN A 270 -2.43 2.57 8.00
N PHE A 271 -3.41 2.03 8.72
CA PHE A 271 -3.15 1.30 9.95
C PHE A 271 -2.53 -0.07 9.64
N THR A 272 -1.66 -0.52 10.54
CA THR A 272 -0.85 -1.73 10.33
C THR A 272 -1.44 -2.98 10.97
N HIS A 273 -2.23 -2.82 12.04
CA HIS A 273 -2.76 -3.93 12.81
C HIS A 273 -4.21 -3.67 13.23
N LEU A 274 -5.05 -4.70 13.15
CA LEU A 274 -6.41 -4.72 13.70
C LEU A 274 -6.61 -6.06 14.42
N MET A 275 -7.15 -6.04 15.64
CA MET A 275 -7.44 -7.27 16.38
C MET A 275 -8.94 -7.44 16.61
N ILE A 276 -9.46 -8.61 16.24
CA ILE A 276 -10.88 -8.97 16.43
C ILE A 276 -10.92 -10.26 17.24
N ALA A 277 -11.54 -10.21 18.42
CA ALA A 277 -11.61 -11.35 19.33
C ALA A 277 -13.05 -11.85 19.50
N PHE A 278 -13.24 -13.16 19.56
CA PHE A 278 -14.52 -13.83 19.81
C PHE A 278 -14.42 -14.64 21.10
N GLY A 279 -15.28 -14.33 22.07
CA GLY A 279 -15.27 -14.97 23.39
C GLY A 279 -16.45 -15.90 23.59
N CYS A 280 -16.21 -17.10 24.11
CA CYS A 280 -17.29 -17.89 24.74
C CYS A 280 -16.83 -18.40 26.11
N THR A 281 -17.65 -19.20 26.80
CA THR A 281 -17.31 -19.64 28.17
C THR A 281 -16.05 -20.50 28.21
N GLY A 282 -15.94 -21.50 27.33
CA GLY A 282 -14.85 -22.48 27.31
C GLY A 282 -13.82 -22.29 26.19
N GLY A 283 -14.09 -21.39 25.24
CA GLY A 283 -13.20 -21.17 24.09
C GLY A 283 -13.15 -22.32 23.09
N GLN A 284 -14.18 -23.18 23.02
CA GLN A 284 -14.14 -24.44 22.25
C GLN A 284 -15.05 -24.49 21.03
N HIS A 285 -16.29 -23.98 21.14
CA HIS A 285 -17.31 -24.15 20.10
C HIS A 285 -17.65 -22.82 19.41
N ARG A 286 -18.49 -22.02 20.06
CA ARG A 286 -19.11 -20.80 19.48
C ARG A 286 -18.08 -19.76 19.05
N SER A 287 -17.09 -19.49 19.91
CA SER A 287 -16.02 -18.52 19.60
C SER A 287 -15.10 -19.01 18.49
N VAL A 288 -14.80 -20.31 18.48
CA VAL A 288 -13.93 -20.94 17.46
C VAL A 288 -14.57 -20.83 16.09
N TYR A 289 -15.83 -21.26 15.97
CA TYR A 289 -16.57 -21.15 14.72
C TYR A 289 -16.68 -19.70 14.23
N ALA A 290 -17.05 -18.77 15.12
CA ALA A 290 -17.21 -17.35 14.73
C ALA A 290 -15.89 -16.74 14.25
N ALA A 291 -14.78 -17.01 14.94
CA ALA A 291 -13.45 -16.54 14.55
C ALA A 291 -13.03 -17.10 13.18
N GLN A 292 -13.26 -18.39 12.93
CA GLN A 292 -12.97 -19.04 11.64
C GLN A 292 -13.72 -18.34 10.49
N LYS A 293 -15.04 -18.20 10.62
CA LYS A 293 -15.89 -17.60 9.58
C LYS A 293 -15.56 -16.14 9.30
N VAL A 294 -15.14 -15.38 10.32
CA VAL A 294 -14.75 -13.97 10.16
C VAL A 294 -13.38 -13.83 9.52
N ALA A 295 -12.41 -14.68 9.88
CA ALA A 295 -11.10 -14.69 9.24
C ALA A 295 -11.19 -15.02 7.74
N GLU A 296 -11.96 -16.05 7.39
CA GLU A 296 -12.22 -16.44 5.99
C GLU A 296 -12.89 -15.32 5.19
N HIS A 297 -13.91 -14.68 5.78
CA HIS A 297 -14.63 -13.57 5.17
C HIS A 297 -13.71 -12.37 4.89
N ILE A 298 -12.94 -11.93 5.90
CA ILE A 298 -12.02 -10.80 5.75
C ILE A 298 -10.94 -11.08 4.71
N SER A 299 -10.32 -12.28 4.76
CA SER A 299 -9.30 -12.67 3.79
C SER A 299 -9.86 -12.68 2.37
N LYS A 300 -11.04 -13.28 2.17
CA LYS A 300 -11.68 -13.36 0.85
C LYS A 300 -12.10 -11.99 0.32
N LYS A 301 -12.63 -11.13 1.17
CA LYS A 301 -13.22 -9.84 0.75
C LYS A 301 -12.17 -8.75 0.51
N PHE A 302 -11.14 -8.67 1.36
CA PHE A 302 -10.18 -7.57 1.34
C PHE A 302 -8.79 -7.98 0.84
N GLY A 303 -8.48 -9.28 0.75
CA GLY A 303 -7.16 -9.76 0.31
C GLY A 303 -6.02 -9.41 1.26
N VAL A 304 -6.30 -8.88 2.46
CA VAL A 304 -5.30 -8.55 3.48
C VAL A 304 -4.75 -9.80 4.16
N LYS A 305 -3.58 -9.66 4.80
CA LYS A 305 -3.02 -10.72 5.65
C LYS A 305 -3.94 -10.92 6.86
N VAL A 306 -4.38 -12.16 7.10
CA VAL A 306 -5.18 -12.51 8.29
C VAL A 306 -4.48 -13.60 9.08
N THR A 307 -4.26 -13.36 10.38
CA THR A 307 -3.69 -14.32 11.32
C THR A 307 -4.81 -14.78 12.25
N LEU A 308 -5.28 -16.02 12.10
CA LEU A 308 -6.33 -16.63 12.92
C LEU A 308 -5.71 -17.46 14.05
N ILE A 309 -6.13 -17.22 15.29
CA ILE A 309 -5.62 -17.89 16.48
C ILE A 309 -6.78 -18.46 17.30
N HIS A 310 -6.79 -19.77 17.51
CA HIS A 310 -7.68 -20.44 18.44
C HIS A 310 -6.95 -20.71 19.75
N ARG A 311 -7.07 -19.78 20.71
CA ARG A 311 -6.20 -19.73 21.90
C ARG A 311 -6.28 -21.01 22.74
N GLU A 312 -7.48 -21.55 22.97
CA GLU A 312 -7.65 -22.75 23.79
C GLU A 312 -7.37 -24.05 23.04
N GLN A 313 -7.32 -24.02 21.70
CA GLN A 313 -6.98 -25.15 20.85
C GLN A 313 -5.49 -25.16 20.48
N ASN A 314 -4.72 -24.12 20.86
CA ASN A 314 -3.32 -23.90 20.48
C ASN A 314 -3.12 -24.01 18.96
N LEU A 315 -4.06 -23.46 18.19
CA LEU A 315 -4.08 -23.55 16.74
C LEU A 315 -3.90 -22.15 16.14
N GLU A 316 -2.99 -22.05 15.18
CA GLU A 316 -2.74 -20.82 14.42
C GLU A 316 -2.81 -21.11 12.92
N GLN A 317 -3.54 -20.27 12.19
CA GLN A 317 -3.70 -20.37 10.74
C GLN A 317 -3.43 -19.01 10.11
N LEU A 318 -2.60 -19.01 9.06
CA LEU A 318 -2.25 -17.81 8.30
C LEU A 318 -2.97 -17.81 6.94
N PHE A 319 -3.73 -16.74 6.68
CA PHE A 319 -4.23 -16.40 5.35
C PHE A 319 -3.31 -15.35 4.73
N LYS A 320 -2.59 -15.74 3.68
CA LYS A 320 -1.64 -14.86 2.99
C LYS A 320 -2.36 -13.71 2.28
N SER A 321 -1.67 -12.55 2.22
CA SER A 321 -2.12 -11.42 1.39
C SER A 321 -2.27 -11.86 -0.06
N ARG A 322 -3.35 -11.41 -0.70
CA ARG A 322 -3.60 -11.52 -2.14
C ARG A 322 -3.55 -10.14 -2.84
N LEU A 323 -3.34 -9.08 -2.04
CA LEU A 323 -3.02 -7.73 -2.50
C LEU A 323 -1.55 -7.62 -2.90
#